data_AF-A0A353X3S4-F1
#
_entry.id   AF-A0A353X3S4-F1
#
_cell.length_a   1.000
_cell.length_b   1.000
_cell.length_c   1.000
_cell.angle_alpha   90.00
_cell.angle_beta   90.00
_cell.angle_gamma   90.00
#
_symmetry.space_group_name_H-M   'P 1'
#
loop_
_entity.id
_entity.type
_entity.pdbx_description
1 polymer ?
#
loop_
_entity_poly.entity_id
_entity_poly.type
_entity_poly.pdbx_seq_one_letter_code
_entity_poly.pdbx_strand_id
1 'polypeptide(L)'
;MRFSRIILLILTIAGIILPFSGFGPFFMENGMDIRGFVQRMFEGPVSKGVAWDLMVSSITFWVLLFLEGKRLGMKYLPVYFVLNFMVGLSFAFPLFLFVREKYLEKP
;
A
#
# COMPACT_ATOMS: atom_id res chain seq x y z
N MET A 1 -2.64 -17.33 16.09
CA MET A 1 -1.63 -16.88 15.11
C MET A 1 -2.02 -17.12 13.64
N ARG A 2 -2.70 -18.22 13.26
CA ARG A 2 -3.11 -18.48 11.85
C ARG A 2 -4.21 -17.56 11.29
N PHE A 3 -5.15 -17.08 12.12
CA PHE A 3 -6.31 -16.30 11.65
C PHE A 3 -5.94 -14.90 11.14
N SER A 4 -5.04 -14.20 11.86
CA SER A 4 -4.54 -12.87 11.48
C SER A 4 -3.87 -12.88 10.10
N ARG A 5 -3.11 -13.94 9.79
CA ARG A 5 -2.46 -14.13 8.49
C ARG A 5 -3.43 -14.24 7.33
N ILE A 6 -4.53 -14.96 7.52
CA ILE A 6 -5.55 -15.12 6.48
C ILE A 6 -6.22 -13.76 6.22
N ILE A 7 -6.55 -13.01 7.26
CA ILE A 7 -7.09 -11.65 7.13
C ILE A 7 -6.11 -10.74 6.38
N LEU A 8 -4.83 -10.76 6.74
CA LEU A 8 -3.81 -9.95 6.08
C LEU A 8 -3.62 -10.32 4.60
N LEU A 9 -3.70 -11.61 4.25
CA LEU A 9 -3.68 -12.04 2.85
C LEU A 9 -4.92 -11.58 2.08
N ILE A 10 -6.11 -11.69 2.67
CA ILE A 10 -7.35 -11.20 2.05
C ILE A 10 -7.26 -9.68 1.82
N LEU A 11 -6.81 -8.92 2.82
CA LEU A 11 -6.62 -7.48 2.71
C LEU A 11 -5.57 -7.11 1.67
N THR A 12 -4.50 -7.90 1.56
CA THR A 12 -3.47 -7.73 0.52
C THR A 12 -4.08 -7.91 -0.87
N ILE A 13 -4.85 -8.98 -1.09
CA ILE A 13 -5.51 -9.25 -2.38
C ILE A 13 -6.53 -8.14 -2.70
N ALA A 14 -7.37 -7.77 -1.74
CA ALA A 14 -8.33 -6.68 -1.89
C ALA A 14 -7.63 -5.34 -2.19
N GLY A 15 -6.46 -5.12 -1.58
CA GLY A 15 -5.64 -3.94 -1.75
C GLY A 15 -5.06 -3.77 -3.16
N ILE A 16 -5.02 -4.82 -3.98
CA ILE A 16 -4.74 -4.72 -5.43
C ILE A 16 -6.03 -4.53 -6.21
N ILE A 17 -7.04 -5.37 -5.96
CA ILE A 17 -8.25 -5.44 -6.78
C ILE A 17 -9.02 -4.13 -6.73
N LEU A 18 -9.17 -3.54 -5.53
CA LEU A 18 -9.97 -2.32 -5.35
C LEU A 18 -9.34 -1.12 -6.10
N PRO A 19 -8.05 -0.78 -5.94
CA PRO A 19 -7.45 0.29 -6.72
C PRO A 19 -7.46 0.01 -8.23
N PHE A 20 -7.15 -1.23 -8.65
CA PHE A 20 -7.14 -1.57 -10.07
C PHE A 20 -8.52 -1.46 -10.73
N SER A 21 -9.60 -1.69 -9.98
CA SER A 21 -10.95 -1.54 -10.50
C SER A 21 -11.29 -0.09 -10.89
N GLY A 22 -10.69 0.90 -10.21
CA GLY A 22 -10.82 2.32 -10.54
C GLY A 22 -9.78 2.80 -11.57
N PHE A 23 -8.53 2.35 -11.44
CA PHE A 23 -7.44 2.78 -12.32
C PHE A 23 -7.53 2.19 -13.72
N GLY A 24 -7.94 0.92 -13.83
CA GLY A 24 -8.02 0.18 -15.08
C GLY A 24 -8.85 0.89 -16.16
N PRO A 25 -10.13 1.24 -15.88
CA PRO A 25 -10.97 1.96 -16.84
C PRO A 25 -10.36 3.31 -17.27
N PHE A 26 -9.76 4.05 -16.33
CA PHE A 26 -9.12 5.33 -16.64
C PHE A 26 -7.98 5.18 -17.64
N PHE A 27 -7.07 4.22 -17.43
CA PHE A 27 -5.94 3.98 -18.33
C PHE A 27 -6.36 3.33 -19.65
N MET A 28 -7.47 2.60 -19.69
CA MET A 28 -8.06 2.09 -20.93
C MET A 28 -8.65 3.20 -21.79
N GLU A 29 -9.30 4.18 -21.18
CA GLU A 29 -9.94 5.30 -21.89
C GLU A 29 -8.97 6.42 -22.28
N ASN A 30 -8.01 6.75 -21.41
CA ASN A 30 -7.12 7.91 -21.56
C ASN A 30 -5.69 7.53 -21.96
N GLY A 31 -5.38 6.23 -22.09
CA GLY A 31 -4.01 5.74 -22.27
C GLY A 31 -3.15 5.97 -21.03
N MET A 32 -1.81 5.96 -21.17
CA MET A 32 -0.86 6.25 -20.08
C MET A 32 -0.78 7.75 -19.74
N ASP A 33 -1.92 8.41 -19.55
CA ASP A 33 -1.98 9.81 -19.14
C ASP A 33 -1.86 9.95 -17.61
N ILE A 34 -0.62 9.86 -17.13
CA ILE A 34 -0.29 10.04 -15.70
C ILE A 34 -0.69 11.44 -15.22
N ARG A 35 -0.57 12.46 -16.08
CA ARG A 35 -0.87 13.84 -15.69
C ARG A 35 -2.37 14.05 -15.50
N GLY A 36 -3.19 13.55 -16.42
CA GLY A 36 -4.64 13.56 -16.30
C GLY A 36 -5.13 12.73 -15.11
N PHE A 37 -4.48 11.59 -14.82
CA PHE A 37 -4.79 10.76 -13.66
C PHE A 37 -4.62 11.54 -12.35
N VAL A 38 -3.46 12.21 -12.19
CA VAL A 38 -3.18 13.02 -11.00
C VAL A 38 -4.15 14.20 -10.92
N GLN A 39 -4.43 14.87 -12.05
CA GLN A 39 -5.38 15.98 -12.04
C GLN A 39 -6.76 15.55 -11.54
N ARG A 40 -7.30 14.43 -12.04
CA ARG A 40 -8.57 13.82 -11.60
C ARG A 40 -8.57 13.44 -10.12
N MET A 41 -7.46 12.89 -9.62
CA MET A 41 -7.31 12.57 -8.20
C MET A 41 -7.41 13.80 -7.28
N PHE A 42 -7.02 14.99 -7.76
CA PHE A 42 -7.06 16.24 -7.00
C PHE A 42 -8.12 17.25 -7.50
N GLU A 43 -9.08 16.84 -8.33
CA GLU A 43 -10.10 17.73 -8.88
C GLU A 43 -11.09 18.25 -7.80
N GLY A 44 -11.55 17.37 -6.91
CA GLY A 44 -12.57 17.68 -5.91
C GLY A 44 -12.03 17.89 -4.49
N PRO A 45 -12.68 18.69 -3.63
CA PRO A 45 -12.26 18.88 -2.23
C PRO A 45 -12.24 17.57 -1.43
N VAL A 46 -13.20 16.67 -1.68
CA VAL A 46 -13.23 15.34 -1.05
C VAL A 46 -12.08 14.47 -1.54
N SER A 47 -11.82 14.43 -2.85
CA SER A 47 -10.71 13.65 -3.43
C SER A 47 -9.35 14.15 -2.93
N LYS A 48 -9.17 15.46 -2.80
CA LYS A 48 -7.98 16.07 -2.15
C LYS A 48 -7.82 15.59 -0.71
N GLY A 49 -8.90 15.56 0.07
CA GLY A 49 -8.88 15.07 1.44
C GLY A 49 -8.43 13.61 1.53
N VAL A 50 -8.99 12.73 0.68
CA VAL A 50 -8.59 11.32 0.59
C VAL A 50 -7.13 11.18 0.15
N ALA A 51 -6.68 11.96 -0.83
CA ALA A 51 -5.29 11.94 -1.28
C ALA A 51 -4.32 12.35 -0.16
N TRP A 52 -4.64 13.40 0.60
CA TRP A 52 -3.85 13.83 1.76
C TRP A 52 -3.81 12.75 2.85
N ASP A 53 -4.95 12.14 3.16
CA ASP A 53 -5.04 11.04 4.13
C ASP A 53 -4.16 9.85 3.73
N LEU A 54 -4.17 9.48 2.45
CA LEU A 54 -3.31 8.44 1.88
C LEU A 54 -1.82 8.80 1.92
N MET A 55 -1.47 10.07 1.70
CA MET A 55 -0.08 10.55 1.81
C MET A 55 0.43 10.47 3.25
N VAL A 56 -0.35 10.97 4.22
CA VAL A 56 0.01 10.91 5.64
C VAL A 56 0.11 9.46 6.13
N SER A 57 -0.84 8.61 5.73
CA SER A 57 -0.82 7.18 6.07
C SER A 57 0.36 6.45 5.44
N SER A 58 0.76 6.81 4.21
CA SER A 58 1.95 6.24 3.55
C SER A 58 3.25 6.62 4.25
N ILE A 59 3.41 7.88 4.65
CA ILE A 59 4.57 8.34 5.42
C ILE A 59 4.63 7.62 6.77
N THR A 60 3.49 7.51 7.46
CA THR A 60 3.38 6.78 8.73
C THR A 60 3.79 5.32 8.57
N PHE A 61 3.34 4.67 7.49
CA PHE A 61 3.76 3.32 7.15
C PHE A 61 5.26 3.21 6.90
N TRP A 62 5.89 4.15 6.18
CA TRP A 62 7.33 4.11 5.95
C TRP A 62 8.12 4.23 7.26
N VAL A 63 7.70 5.11 8.17
CA VAL A 63 8.32 5.23 9.50
C VAL A 63 8.23 3.89 10.24
N LEU A 64 7.06 3.25 10.27
CA LEU A 64 6.88 1.93 10.87
C LEU A 64 7.74 0.87 10.20
N LEU A 65 7.78 0.85 8.86
CA LEU A 65 8.57 -0.06 8.04
C LEU A 65 10.05 0.00 8.45
N PHE A 66 10.64 1.20 8.54
CA PHE A 66 12.04 1.35 8.90
C PHE A 66 12.33 1.01 10.36
N LEU A 67 11.50 1.47 11.31
CA LEU A 67 11.70 1.21 12.74
C LEU A 67 11.62 -0.28 13.05
N GLU A 68 10.54 -0.91 12.60
CA GLU A 68 10.25 -2.31 12.90
C GLU A 68 11.12 -3.25 12.07
N GLY A 69 11.40 -2.87 10.82
CA GLY A 69 12.33 -3.57 9.95
C GLY A 69 13.73 -3.67 10.51
N LYS A 70 14.24 -2.57 11.07
CA LYS A 70 15.54 -2.54 11.75
C LYS A 70 15.51 -3.37 13.03
N ARG A 71 14.44 -3.27 13.82
CA ARG A 71 14.25 -4.03 15.07
C ARG A 71 14.25 -5.55 14.84
N LEU A 72 13.61 -6.01 13.76
CA LEU A 72 13.46 -7.44 13.44
C LEU A 72 14.54 -7.99 12.50
N GLY A 73 15.51 -7.16 12.08
CA GLY A 73 16.59 -7.59 11.17
C GLY A 73 16.10 -7.98 9.77
N MET A 74 15.02 -7.37 9.28
CA MET A 74 14.42 -7.69 7.98
C MET A 74 15.30 -7.17 6.82
N LYS A 75 15.73 -8.05 5.92
CA LYS A 75 16.62 -7.68 4.78
C LYS A 75 15.94 -6.94 3.64
N TYR A 76 14.66 -7.17 3.38
CA TYR A 76 13.98 -6.73 2.16
C TYR A 76 13.07 -5.51 2.35
N LEU A 77 13.41 -4.62 3.29
CA LEU A 77 12.62 -3.41 3.59
C LEU A 77 12.38 -2.49 2.38
N PRO A 78 13.37 -2.25 1.50
CA PRO A 78 13.16 -1.39 0.32
C PRO A 78 12.07 -1.91 -0.62
N VAL A 79 11.79 -3.22 -0.63
CA VAL A 79 10.75 -3.80 -1.49
C VAL A 79 9.37 -3.25 -1.12
N TYR A 80 9.06 -3.11 0.17
CA TYR A 80 7.76 -2.59 0.62
C TYR A 80 7.57 -1.11 0.31
N PHE A 81 8.66 -0.34 0.32
CA PHE A 81 8.65 1.05 -0.13
C PHE A 81 8.29 1.13 -1.62
N VAL A 82 8.97 0.34 -2.46
CA VAL A 82 8.66 0.27 -3.91
C VAL A 82 7.22 -0.19 -4.15
N LEU A 83 6.74 -1.20 -3.42
CA LEU A 83 5.36 -1.69 -3.53
C LEU A 83 4.33 -0.63 -3.14
N ASN A 84 4.62 0.20 -2.14
CA ASN A 84 3.73 1.30 -1.75
C ASN A 84 3.58 2.34 -2.87
N PHE A 85 4.66 2.62 -3.62
CA PHE A 85 4.60 3.50 -4.79
C PHE A 85 3.95 2.86 -6.01
N MET A 86 4.24 1.58 -6.29
CA MET A 86 3.77 0.91 -7.50
C MET A 86 2.31 0.47 -7.41
N VAL A 87 1.87 -0.01 -6.25
CA VAL A 87 0.55 -0.64 -6.07
C VAL A 87 -0.32 0.19 -5.13
N GLY A 88 0.29 0.78 -4.10
CA GLY A 88 -0.41 1.59 -3.11
C GLY A 88 -0.27 1.04 -1.68
N LEU A 89 -0.66 1.88 -0.73
CA LEU A 89 -0.61 1.57 0.70
C LEU A 89 -1.49 0.37 1.09
N SER A 90 -2.65 0.25 0.46
CA SER A 90 -3.64 -0.81 0.70
C SER A 90 -3.09 -2.22 0.46
N PHE A 91 -2.10 -2.37 -0.43
CA PHE A 91 -1.41 -3.64 -0.67
C PHE A 91 -0.14 -3.78 0.17
N ALA A 92 0.72 -2.75 0.13
CA ALA A 92 2.05 -2.81 0.73
C ALA A 92 2.00 -2.98 2.26
N PHE A 93 1.04 -2.34 2.93
CA PHE A 93 0.91 -2.38 4.38
C PHE A 93 0.50 -3.76 4.93
N PRO A 94 -0.62 -4.39 4.50
CA PRO A 94 -0.97 -5.71 4.98
C PRO A 94 0.04 -6.78 4.58
N LEU A 95 0.69 -6.67 3.42
CA LEU A 95 1.79 -7.57 3.04
C LEU A 95 2.99 -7.44 3.99
N PHE A 96 3.35 -6.22 4.37
CA PHE A 96 4.39 -5.97 5.36
C PHE A 96 4.04 -6.61 6.70
N LEU A 97 2.81 -6.41 7.19
CA LEU A 97 2.35 -7.01 8.45
C LEU A 97 2.37 -8.55 8.40
N PHE A 98 1.98 -9.15 7.27
CA PHE A 98 2.00 -10.60 7.10
C PHE A 98 3.42 -11.16 7.20
N VAL A 99 4.41 -10.48 6.60
CA VAL A 99 5.80 -10.90 6.69
C VAL A 99 6.37 -10.63 8.08
N ARG A 100 6.05 -9.48 8.69
CA ARG A 100 6.45 -9.14 10.06
C ARG A 100 6.04 -10.23 11.06
N GLU A 101 4.82 -10.75 10.96
CA GLU A 101 4.36 -11.85 11.82
C GLU A 101 5.26 -13.09 11.72
N LYS A 102 5.88 -13.38 10.56
CA LYS A 102 6.81 -14.51 10.42
C LYS A 102 8.13 -14.30 11.16
N TYR A 103 8.57 -13.05 11.30
CA TYR A 103 9.78 -12.74 12.06
C TYR A 103 9.50 -12.76 13.57
N LEU A 104 8.30 -12.39 14.00
CA LEU A 104 7.90 -12.44 15.41
C LEU A 104 7.61 -13.87 15.93
N GLU A 105 7.24 -14.79 15.04
CA GLU A 105 7.03 -16.21 15.39
C GLU A 105 8.33 -17.03 15.48
N LYS A 106 9.46 -16.49 15.03
CA LYS A 106 10.74 -17.18 15.19
C LYS A 106 11.18 -17.06 16.66
N PRO A 107 11.38 -18.17 17.38
CA PRO A 107 11.82 -18.17 18.77
C PRO A 107 13.25 -17.63 18.93
#